data_AF-A0A349W4H8-F1
#
_entry.id   AF-A0A349W4H8-F1
#
_cell.length_a   1.000
_cell.length_b   1.000
_cell.length_c   1.000
_cell.angle_alpha   90.00
_cell.angle_beta   90.00
_cell.angle_gamma   90.00
#
_symmetry.space_group_name_H-M   'P 1'
#
loop_
_entity.id
_entity.type
_entity.pdbx_description
1 polymer ?
#
loop_
_entity_poly.entity_id
_entity_poly.type
_entity_poly.pdbx_seq_one_letter_code
_entity_poly.pdbx_strand_id
1 'polypeptide(L)'
;FPGTEALDETENWVTAYYLEQQQMYRITLTAPFLNRARKLLVISFGETKAEALKEVIEGPYNPRIYPAQLLAPSQGELLFLVDKKAAKYLHGTI
;
A
#
# COMPACT_ATOMS: atom_id res chain seq x y z
N PHE A 1 2.50 2.27 9.93
CA PHE A 1 2.92 1.09 9.14
C PHE A 1 2.16 -0.15 9.66
N PRO A 2 2.24 -1.40 9.14
CA PRO A 2 1.30 -2.47 9.53
C PRO A 2 0.96 -2.50 11.03
N GLY A 3 -0.34 -2.49 11.33
CA GLY A 3 -0.87 -2.44 12.70
C GLY A 3 -0.96 -1.06 13.37
N THR A 4 -0.54 0.04 12.73
CA THR A 4 -0.66 1.39 13.32
C THR A 4 -2.02 2.04 13.06
N GLU A 5 -2.44 2.92 13.97
CA GLU A 5 -3.67 3.74 13.88
C GLU A 5 -3.82 4.55 12.59
N ALA A 6 -2.72 4.93 11.94
CA ALA A 6 -2.77 5.64 10.65
C ALA A 6 -3.49 4.87 9.53
N LEU A 7 -3.68 3.55 9.69
CA LEU A 7 -4.41 2.69 8.75
C LEU A 7 -5.93 2.73 8.97
N ASP A 8 -6.38 3.18 10.14
CA ASP A 8 -7.80 3.26 10.52
C ASP A 8 -8.40 4.65 10.20
N GLU A 9 -7.60 5.58 9.66
CA GLU A 9 -8.03 6.93 9.30
C GLU A 9 -8.98 6.92 8.09
N THR A 10 -10.15 7.54 8.25
CA THR A 10 -11.24 7.53 7.27
C THR A 10 -11.66 8.93 6.80
N GLU A 11 -11.21 9.98 7.48
CA GLU A 11 -11.64 11.36 7.22
C GLU A 11 -10.46 12.30 6.92
N ASN A 12 -9.45 12.34 7.80
CA ASN A 12 -8.34 13.27 7.68
C ASN A 12 -7.44 12.92 6.50
N TRP A 13 -6.96 13.93 5.79
CA TRP A 13 -6.07 13.74 4.62
C TRP A 13 -4.61 13.49 5.00
N VAL A 14 -4.24 13.93 6.19
CA VAL A 14 -2.89 13.85 6.75
C VAL A 14 -3.03 13.44 8.20
N THR A 15 -2.16 12.55 8.66
CA THR A 15 -2.06 12.19 10.08
C THR A 15 -0.60 12.07 10.51
N ALA A 16 -0.38 12.10 11.81
CA ALA A 16 0.91 11.83 12.42
C ALA A 16 0.79 10.62 13.34
N TYR A 17 1.78 9.73 13.31
CA TYR A 17 1.84 8.56 14.20
C TYR A 17 3.29 8.30 14.61
N TYR A 18 3.49 7.69 15.79
CA TYR A 18 4.81 7.27 16.24
C TYR A 18 5.17 5.91 15.63
N LEU A 19 6.30 5.82 14.94
CA LEU A 19 6.79 4.56 14.37
C LEU A 19 7.88 3.95 15.26
N GLU A 20 7.49 2.94 16.04
CA GLU A 20 8.37 2.27 17.00
C GLU A 20 9.67 1.76 16.38
N GLN A 21 9.63 1.13 15.21
CA GLN A 21 10.83 0.58 14.55
C GLN A 21 11.88 1.65 14.20
N GLN A 22 11.49 2.93 14.17
CA GLN A 22 12.38 4.05 13.86
C GLN A 22 12.48 5.09 14.98
N GLN A 23 11.77 4.91 16.09
CA GLN A 23 11.75 5.81 17.24
C GLN A 23 11.51 7.28 16.84
N MET A 24 10.54 7.53 15.95
CA MET A 24 10.21 8.87 15.47
C MET A 24 8.75 9.02 15.11
N TYR A 25 8.24 10.25 15.15
CA TYR A 25 6.97 10.62 14.55
C TYR A 25 7.10 10.73 13.03
N ARG A 26 6.11 10.22 12.31
CA ARG A 26 5.97 10.39 10.87
C ARG A 26 4.67 11.12 10.56
N ILE A 27 4.75 12.08 9.64
CA ILE A 27 3.59 12.69 9.00
C ILE A 27 3.36 11.95 7.67
N THR A 28 2.12 11.53 7.40
CA THR A 28 1.76 10.78 6.19
C THR A 28 0.44 11.24 5.61
N LEU A 29 0.34 11.17 4.28
CA LEU A 29 -0.95 11.16 3.59
C LEU A 29 -1.69 9.84 3.91
N THR A 30 -3.00 9.92 3.99
CA THR A 30 -3.89 8.82 4.39
C THR A 30 -4.60 8.20 3.17
N ALA A 31 -5.20 7.03 3.33
CA ALA A 31 -5.96 6.39 2.25
C ALA A 31 -7.12 7.26 1.70
N PRO A 32 -7.92 7.97 2.54
CA PRO A 32 -8.95 8.90 2.05
C PRO A 32 -8.42 9.96 1.09
N PHE A 33 -7.20 10.44 1.29
CA PHE A 33 -6.59 11.42 0.39
C PHE A 33 -6.01 10.78 -0.87
N LEU A 34 -5.22 9.70 -0.71
CA LEU A 34 -4.57 9.01 -1.83
C LEU A 34 -5.59 8.51 -2.86
N ASN A 35 -6.73 7.99 -2.42
CA ASN A 35 -7.79 7.47 -3.30
C ASN A 35 -8.54 8.54 -4.12
N ARG A 36 -8.20 9.83 -3.95
CA ARG A 36 -8.71 10.94 -4.80
C ARG A 36 -7.83 11.20 -6.02
N ALA A 37 -6.67 10.57 -6.11
CA ALA A 37 -5.77 10.74 -7.25
C ALA A 37 -6.38 10.16 -8.53
N ARG A 38 -6.19 10.85 -9.67
CA ARG A 38 -6.60 10.33 -10.98
C ARG A 38 -5.79 9.10 -11.39
N LYS A 39 -4.54 9.00 -10.92
CA LYS A 39 -3.65 7.84 -11.11
C LYS A 39 -2.83 7.63 -9.84
N LEU A 40 -2.83 6.41 -9.33
CA LEU A 40 -1.94 5.93 -8.28
C LEU A 40 -0.97 4.93 -8.88
N LEU A 41 0.32 5.17 -8.66
CA LEU A 41 1.39 4.31 -9.14
C LEU A 41 2.13 3.71 -7.96
N VAL A 42 2.07 2.40 -7.82
CA VAL A 42 2.87 1.66 -6.84
C VAL A 42 4.06 1.05 -7.57
N ILE A 43 5.26 1.51 -7.24
CA ILE A 43 6.51 1.00 -7.81
C ILE A 43 7.17 0.10 -6.77
N SER A 44 7.42 -1.17 -7.11
CA SER A 44 8.04 -2.14 -6.21
C SER A 44 8.98 -3.05 -6.98
N PHE A 45 10.16 -3.32 -6.43
CA PHE A 45 11.19 -4.11 -7.11
C PHE A 45 11.94 -5.01 -6.13
N GLY A 46 12.45 -6.13 -6.66
CA GLY A 46 13.28 -7.07 -5.92
C GLY A 46 12.49 -8.17 -5.22
N GLU A 47 13.17 -9.28 -5.00
CA GLU A 47 12.59 -10.53 -4.49
C GLU A 47 11.98 -10.41 -3.09
N THR A 48 12.53 -9.54 -2.25
CA THR A 48 12.03 -9.30 -0.87
C THR A 48 10.63 -8.69 -0.82
N LYS A 49 10.11 -8.25 -1.98
CA LYS A 49 8.75 -7.70 -2.10
C LYS A 49 7.73 -8.73 -2.60
N ALA A 50 8.18 -9.90 -3.06
CA ALA A 50 7.32 -10.80 -3.82
C ALA A 50 6.13 -11.35 -3.04
N GLU A 51 6.35 -11.78 -1.80
CA GLU A 51 5.26 -12.29 -0.95
C GLU A 51 4.24 -11.20 -0.64
N ALA A 52 4.71 -10.04 -0.17
CA ALA A 52 3.83 -8.92 0.13
C ALA A 52 3.06 -8.43 -1.11
N LEU A 53 3.70 -8.40 -2.28
CA LEU A 53 3.05 -8.01 -3.53
C LEU A 53 1.94 -8.99 -3.93
N LYS A 54 2.21 -10.30 -3.83
CA LYS A 54 1.20 -11.34 -4.07
C LYS A 54 0.00 -11.17 -3.14
N GLU A 55 0.23 -10.96 -1.85
CA GLU A 55 -0.87 -10.79 -0.91
C GLU A 55 -1.64 -9.48 -1.14
N VAL A 56 -0.97 -8.41 -1.56
CA VAL A 56 -1.64 -7.16 -1.94
C VAL A 56 -2.54 -7.32 -3.16
N ILE A 57 -2.11 -8.08 -4.19
CA ILE A 57 -2.82 -8.18 -5.47
C ILE A 57 -3.84 -9.33 -5.48
N GLU A 58 -3.50 -10.49 -4.94
CA GLU A 58 -4.27 -11.75 -5.06
C GLU A 58 -4.71 -12.31 -3.70
N GLY A 59 -4.15 -11.80 -2.59
CA GLY A 59 -4.46 -12.27 -1.26
C GLY A 59 -5.80 -11.77 -0.72
N PRO A 60 -6.27 -12.31 0.42
CA PRO A 60 -7.44 -11.81 1.10
C PRO A 60 -7.23 -10.36 1.57
N TYR A 61 -8.32 -9.59 1.63
CA TYR A 61 -8.28 -8.22 2.14
C TYR A 61 -7.90 -8.20 3.62
N ASN A 62 -6.72 -7.66 3.91
CA ASN A 62 -6.14 -7.49 5.24
C ASN A 62 -5.22 -6.25 5.27
N PRO A 63 -5.78 -5.04 5.20
CA PRO A 63 -5.01 -3.79 5.12
C PRO A 63 -4.17 -3.50 6.37
N ARG A 64 -4.51 -4.10 7.51
CA ARG A 64 -3.69 -3.99 8.73
C ARG A 64 -2.34 -4.66 8.59
N ILE A 65 -2.23 -5.72 7.80
CA ILE A 65 -0.96 -6.37 7.45
C ILE A 65 -0.41 -5.80 6.14
N TYR A 66 -1.27 -5.54 5.15
CA TYR A 66 -0.90 -5.07 3.82
C TYR A 66 -1.53 -3.69 3.50
N PRO A 67 -0.99 -2.58 4.03
CA PRO A 67 -1.55 -1.23 3.86
C PRO A 67 -1.85 -0.82 2.42
N ALA A 68 -1.10 -1.34 1.43
CA ALA A 68 -1.32 -1.02 0.03
C ALA A 68 -2.69 -1.49 -0.50
N GLN A 69 -3.36 -2.43 0.17
CA GLN A 69 -4.73 -2.82 -0.16
C GLN A 69 -5.77 -1.72 0.13
N LEU A 70 -5.41 -0.68 0.91
CA LEU A 70 -6.26 0.50 1.09
C LEU A 70 -6.30 1.40 -0.15
N LEU A 71 -5.40 1.19 -1.12
CA LEU A 71 -5.39 1.94 -2.38
C LEU A 71 -6.52 1.41 -3.27
N ALA A 72 -7.58 2.18 -3.38
CA ALA A 72 -8.78 1.89 -4.15
C ALA A 72 -9.36 3.21 -4.69
N PRO A 73 -8.73 3.84 -5.70
CA PRO A 73 -9.19 5.11 -6.23
C PRO A 73 -10.57 4.93 -6.88
N SER A 74 -11.57 5.72 -6.45
CA SER A 74 -12.96 5.57 -6.91
C SER A 74 -13.21 6.10 -8.33
N GLN A 75 -12.38 7.03 -8.80
CA GLN A 75 -12.45 7.66 -10.12
C GLN A 75 -11.08 7.73 -10.80
N GLY A 76 -10.18 6.79 -10.48
CA GLY A 76 -8.81 6.79 -10.96
C GLY A 76 -8.29 5.39 -11.28
N GLU A 77 -7.08 5.35 -11.81
CA GLU A 77 -6.37 4.10 -12.10
C GLU A 77 -5.39 3.79 -10.98
N LEU A 78 -5.33 2.52 -10.55
CA LEU A 78 -4.23 1.99 -9.74
C LEU A 78 -3.36 1.09 -10.61
N LEU A 79 -2.08 1.44 -10.72
CA LEU A 79 -1.10 0.71 -11.51
C LEU A 79 0.05 0.23 -10.62
N PHE A 80 0.41 -1.04 -10.74
CA PHE A 80 1.61 -1.61 -10.12
C PHE A 80 2.70 -1.76 -11.19
N LEU A 81 3.81 -1.05 -11.00
CA LEU A 81 5.02 -1.23 -11.82
C LEU A 81 6.02 -2.06 -11.03
N VAL A 82 6.27 -3.28 -11.50
CA VAL A 82 7.05 -4.26 -10.77
C VAL A 82 8.06 -4.97 -11.65
N ASP A 83 9.21 -5.34 -11.07
CA ASP A 83 10.18 -6.17 -11.78
C ASP A 83 9.79 -7.66 -11.69
N LYS A 84 10.39 -8.49 -12.55
CA LYS A 84 10.13 -9.94 -12.57
C LYS A 84 10.39 -10.61 -11.22
N LYS A 85 11.35 -10.11 -10.43
CA LYS A 85 11.69 -10.68 -9.12
C LYS A 85 10.60 -10.39 -8.08
N ALA A 86 10.05 -9.19 -8.05
CA ALA A 86 8.90 -8.87 -7.20
C ALA A 86 7.64 -9.60 -7.66
N ALA A 87 7.45 -9.80 -8.96
CA ALA A 87 6.26 -10.43 -9.50
C ALA A 87 6.29 -11.98 -9.52
N LYS A 88 7.35 -12.63 -8.99
CA LYS A 88 7.59 -14.08 -9.15
C LYS A 88 6.47 -15.01 -8.63
N TYR A 89 5.56 -14.51 -7.81
CA TYR A 89 4.45 -15.28 -7.25
C TYR A 89 3.06 -14.82 -7.74
N LEU A 90 3.00 -13.88 -8.69
CA LEU A 90 1.73 -13.45 -9.29
C LEU A 90 1.29 -14.43 -10.38
N HIS A 91 -0.01 -14.72 -10.41
CA HIS A 91 -0.68 -15.53 -11.41
C HIS A 91 -1.27 -14.63 -12.49
N GLY A 92 -0.49 -14.35 -13.52
CA GLY A 92 -0.90 -13.57 -14.68
C GLY A 92 0.27 -13.38 -15.64
N THR A 93 0.01 -13.15 -16.92
CA THR A 93 1.07 -12.82 -17.87
C THR A 93 1.62 -11.44 -17.52
N ILE A 94 2.88 -11.38 -17.08
CA ILE A 94 3.67 -10.14 -16.94
C ILE A 94 4.32 -9.83 -18.29
#